data_AF-A0A921JF47-F1
#
_entry.id   AF-A0A921JF47-F1
#
_cell.length_a   1.000
_cell.length_b   1.000
_cell.length_c   1.000
_cell.angle_alpha   90.00
_cell.angle_beta   90.00
_cell.angle_gamma   90.00
#
_symmetry.space_group_name_H-M   'P 1'
#
loop_
_entity.id
_entity.type
_entity.pdbx_description
1 polymer ?
#
loop_
_entity_poly.entity_id
_entity_poly.type
_entity_poly.pdbx_seq_one_letter_code
_entity_poly.pdbx_strand_id
1 'polypeptide(L)' 'MRQYLVTFHKIVPDDQGHDHRILQRRALVTARSEVAALYEAKAQFCAAMRVIDWRLSADSCDVAELTRKAA' A
#
# COMPACT_ATOMS: atom_id res chain seq x y z
N MET A 1 -16.73 -11.42 0.08
CA MET A 1 -15.69 -10.37 0.12
C MET A 1 -14.38 -11.01 0.47
N ARG A 2 -13.26 -10.51 -0.05
CA ARG A 2 -11.90 -11.05 0.12
C ARG A 2 -11.07 -10.05 0.91
N GLN A 3 -10.07 -10.54 1.63
CA GLN A 3 -9.12 -9.67 2.33
C GLN A 3 -7.91 -9.43 1.43
N TYR A 4 -7.49 -8.18 1.33
CA TYR A 4 -6.35 -7.74 0.57
C TYR A 4 -5.40 -6.97 1.49
N LEU A 5 -4.11 -7.26 1.38
CA LEU A 5 -3.06 -6.47 1.98
C LEU A 5 -2.47 -5.55 0.91
N VAL A 6 -2.67 -4.24 1.08
CA VAL A 6 -2.05 -3.22 0.22
C VAL A 6 -0.83 -2.65 0.93
N THR A 7 0.30 -2.66 0.27
CA THR A 7 1.60 -2.25 0.81
C THR A 7 2.12 -1.06 0.03
N PHE A 8 2.24 0.08 0.69
CA PHE A 8 2.77 1.33 0.12
C PHE A 8 4.27 1.41 0.40
N HIS A 9 5.01 1.78 -0.63
CA HIS A 9 6.46 1.89 -0.56
C HIS A 9 6.93 3.26 -1.04
N LYS A 10 8.01 3.73 -0.44
CA LYS A 10 8.73 4.92 -0.86
C LYS A 10 10.13 4.54 -1.34
N ILE A 11 10.61 5.21 -2.36
CA ILE A 11 11.98 5.10 -2.83
C ILE A 11 12.79 6.19 -2.12
N VAL A 12 13.87 5.78 -1.47
CA VAL A 12 14.78 6.68 -0.76
C VAL A 12 16.21 6.39 -1.22
N PRO A 13 16.98 7.40 -1.64
CA PRO A 13 18.38 7.21 -1.96
C PRO A 13 19.17 6.93 -0.68
N ASP A 14 20.13 6.00 -0.74
CA ASP A 14 21.13 5.82 0.30
C ASP A 14 22.33 6.76 0.12
N ASP A 15 23.21 6.77 1.12
CA ASP A 15 24.44 7.57 1.11
C ASP A 15 25.47 7.09 0.06
N GLN A 16 25.20 5.99 -0.63
CA GLN A 16 26.03 5.44 -1.72
C GLN A 16 25.44 5.73 -3.11
N GLY A 17 24.30 6.42 -3.19
CA GLY A 17 23.62 6.76 -4.44
C GLY A 17 22.74 5.65 -5.02
N HIS A 18 22.42 4.60 -4.26
CA HIS A 18 21.46 3.57 -4.65
C HIS A 18 20.06 3.87 -4.10
N ASP A 19 19.05 3.54 -4.90
CA ASP A 19 17.65 3.68 -4.52
C ASP A 19 17.16 2.47 -3.72
N HIS A 20 16.60 2.71 -2.54
CA HIS A 20 16.02 1.68 -1.69
C HIS A 20 14.52 1.82 -1.59
N ARG A 21 13.82 0.69 -1.78
CA ARG A 21 12.37 0.59 -1.57
C ARG A 21 12.08 0.34 -0.10
N ILE A 22 11.66 1.37 0.62
CA ILE A 22 11.26 1.27 2.03
C ILE A 22 9.75 1.11 2.18
N LEU A 23 9.34 0.39 3.23
CA LEU A 23 7.93 0.25 3.59
C LEU A 23 7.41 1.55 4.21
N GLN A 24 6.42 2.17 3.58
CA GLN A 24 5.77 3.37 4.10
C GLN A 24 4.56 3.01 4.99
N ARG A 25 3.66 2.15 4.50
CA ARG A 25 2.47 1.73 5.23
C ARG A 25 1.85 0.45 4.66
N ARG A 26 1.13 -0.29 5.51
CA ARG A 26 0.24 -1.38 5.09
C ARG A 26 -1.21 -1.05 5.43
N ALA A 27 -2.13 -1.44 4.55
CA ALA A 27 -3.56 -1.35 4.76
C ALA A 27 -4.19 -2.72 4.50
N LEU A 28 -4.93 -3.22 5.49
CA LEU A 28 -5.75 -4.42 5.34
C LEU A 28 -7.16 -4.01 4.94
N VAL A 29 -7.59 -4.42 3.75
CA VAL A 29 -8.86 -4.00 3.16
C VAL A 29 -9.72 -5.22 2.84
N THR A 30 -11.01 -5.14 3.15
CA THR A 30 -11.98 -6.16 2.74
C THR A 30 -12.75 -5.64 1.54
N ALA A 31 -12.51 -6.22 0.36
CA ALA A 31 -13.09 -5.75 -0.89
C ALA A 31 -13.60 -6.89 -1.78
N ARG A 32 -14.36 -6.54 -2.82
CA ARG A 32 -14.87 -7.49 -3.82
C ARG A 32 -13.86 -7.82 -4.93
N SER A 33 -12.85 -6.97 -5.11
CA SER A 33 -11.81 -7.12 -6.13
C SER A 33 -10.55 -6.35 -5.71
N GLU A 34 -9.44 -6.67 -6.38
CA GLU A 34 -8.15 -6.00 -6.21
C GLU A 34 -8.24 -4.48 -6.49
N VAL A 35 -8.92 -4.09 -7.58
CA VAL A 35 -9.11 -2.68 -7.94
C VAL A 35 -9.86 -1.91 -6.84
N ALA A 36 -10.92 -2.51 -6.29
CA ALA A 36 -11.66 -1.91 -5.19
C ALA A 36 -10.79 -1.80 -3.92
N ALA A 37 -9.99 -2.84 -3.62
CA ALA A 37 -9.06 -2.82 -2.51
C ALA A 37 -8.01 -1.71 -2.64
N LEU A 38 -7.44 -1.52 -3.83
CA LEU A 38 -6.48 -0.46 -4.10
C LEU A 38 -7.10 0.94 -3.94
N TYR A 39 -8.31 1.15 -4.43
CA TYR A 39 -8.98 2.45 -4.30
C TYR A 39 -9.23 2.80 -2.82
N GLU A 40 -9.77 1.85 -2.07
CA GLU A 40 -10.04 2.03 -0.65
C GLU A 40 -8.74 2.19 0.16
N ALA A 41 -7.71 1.37 -0.11
CA ALA A 41 -6.43 1.49 0.57
C ALA A 41 -5.76 2.84 0.32
N LYS A 42 -5.85 3.39 -0.90
CA LYS A 42 -5.32 4.73 -1.23
C LYS A 42 -6.05 5.81 -0.44
N ALA A 43 -7.38 5.74 -0.35
CA ALA A 43 -8.16 6.67 0.45
C ALA A 43 -7.80 6.58 1.94
N GLN A 44 -7.68 5.38 2.50
CA GLN A 44 -7.25 5.17 3.88
C GLN A 44 -5.82 5.70 4.13
N PHE A 45 -4.91 5.50 3.17
CA PHE A 45 -3.54 6.03 3.26
C PHE A 45 -3.54 7.57 3.27
N CYS A 46 -4.27 8.20 2.35
CA CYS A 46 -4.42 9.66 2.31
C CYS A 46 -4.93 10.21 3.64
N ALA A 47 -5.99 9.61 4.19
CA ALA A 47 -6.56 9.99 5.47
C ALA A 47 -5.55 9.83 6.63
N ALA A 48 -4.83 8.72 6.67
CA ALA A 48 -3.83 8.45 7.72
C ALA A 48 -2.62 9.39 7.64
N MET A 49 -2.16 9.72 6.44
CA MET A 49 -1.02 10.61 6.21
C MET A 49 -1.42 12.10 6.17
N ARG A 50 -2.72 12.41 6.19
CA ARG A 50 -3.29 13.75 6.04
C ARG A 50 -2.83 14.44 4.75
N VAL A 51 -2.78 13.68 3.66
CA VAL A 51 -2.42 14.16 2.32
C VAL A 51 -3.59 13.98 1.36
N ILE A 52 -3.67 14.83 0.34
CA ILE A 52 -4.74 14.76 -0.67
C ILE A 52 -4.52 13.65 -1.71
N ASP A 53 -3.25 13.32 -1.97
CA ASP A 53 -2.84 12.24 -2.87
C ASP A 53 -1.78 11.39 -2.17
N TRP A 54 -1.97 10.08 -2.20
CA TRP A 54 -1.07 9.10 -1.60
C TRP A 54 0.33 9.17 -2.23
N ARG A 55 0.42 9.60 -3.50
CA ARG A 55 1.69 9.78 -4.22
C ARG A 55 2.62 10.83 -3.61
N LEU A 56 2.10 11.71 -2.75
CA LEU A 56 2.92 12.69 -2.03
C LEU A 56 3.78 12.06 -0.93
N SER A 57 3.47 10.83 -0.52
CA SER A 57 4.19 10.15 0.57
C SER A 57 4.66 8.74 0.23
N ALA A 58 4.25 8.19 -0.91
CA ALA A 58 4.69 6.88 -1.40
C ALA A 58 4.78 6.88 -2.93
N ASP A 59 5.71 6.12 -3.48
CA ASP A 59 5.98 6.08 -4.93
C ASP A 59 5.29 4.90 -5.62
N SER A 60 5.06 3.81 -4.88
CA SER A 60 4.38 2.62 -5.40
C SER A 60 3.49 1.97 -4.35
N CYS A 61 2.53 1.17 -4.81
CA CYS A 61 1.73 0.31 -3.95
C CYS A 61 1.56 -1.07 -4.59
N ASP A 62 1.73 -2.12 -3.78
CA ASP A 62 1.47 -3.50 -4.18
C ASP A 62 0.20 -3.99 -3.48
N VAL A 63 -0.51 -4.94 -4.08
CA VAL A 63 -1.71 -5.54 -3.51
C VAL A 63 -1.59 -7.06 -3.58
N ALA A 64 -1.91 -7.71 -2.47
CA ALA A 64 -1.92 -9.16 -2.36
C ALA A 64 -3.25 -9.62 -1.76
N GLU A 65 -3.93 -10.56 -2.42
CA GLU A 65 -5.08 -11.23 -1.83
C GLU A 65 -4.61 -12.18 -0.73
N LEU A 66 -5.10 -11.97 0.49
CA LEU A 66 -4.85 -12.86 1.62
C LEU A 66 -5.79 -14.06 1.48
N THR A 67 -5.30 -15.10 0.81
CA THR A 67 -5.96 -16.42 0.88
C THR A 67 -5.72 -16.98 2.28
N ARG A 68 -6.81 -17.32 3.00
CA ARG A 68 -6.67 -18.16 4.20
C ARG A 68 -6.12 -19.49 3.74
N LYS A 69 -4.81 -19.70 3.86
CA LYS A 69 -4.29 -21.06 3.98
C LYS A 69 -4.80 -21.59 5.31
N ALA A 70 -5.84 -22.43 5.26
CA ALA A 70 -6.11 -23.35 6.34
C ALA A 70 -4.88 -24.25 6.43
N ALA A 71 -4.10 -24.10 7.50
CA ALA A 71 -3.10 -25.06 7.91
C ALA A 71 -3.78 -26.05 8.87
#